data_AF-A0A6G0R9T6-F1
#
_entry.id   AF-A0A6G0R9T6-F1
#
_cell.length_a   1.000
_cell.length_b   1.000
_cell.length_c   1.000
_cell.angle_alpha   90.00
_cell.angle_beta   90.00
_cell.angle_gamma   90.00
#
_symmetry.space_group_name_H-M   'P 1'
#
loop_
_entity.id
_entity.type
_entity.pdbx_description
1 polymer ?
#
loop_
_entity_poly.entity_id
_entity_poly.type
_entity_poly.pdbx_seq_one_letter_code
_entity_poly.pdbx_strand_id
1 'polypeptide(L)'
;MSSGLLDCHGDAKLQLAYNLSAAFKFSKSVLQKLLAALNECNEWGQVFLLDALAGYTPSDSREAEVIIERVTPRLQHVNSAVVLSAVKGIMKFLEKVSEADTERSLSTKMTPPLLTLLSTEPEIQYVALRNINLIVQKRPSILNEIKVFFSKYNDPIYVKMDKLEITIRLVSEVNIEQVLLEFKEYATEVNVEFVRRSVRAIGRCAVKLERAAEKCISVLLELIQTKMNYIAQEAINVIILANVQNVFLGMEMYCLVECLLIEMVREVFPG
;
A
#
# COMPACT_ATOMS: atom_id res chain seq x y z
N MET A 1 24.53 15.55 34.54
CA MET A 1 23.57 16.46 33.86
C MET A 1 23.86 16.28 32.38
N SER A 2 23.08 15.59 31.57
CA SER A 2 21.62 15.63 31.44
C SER A 2 21.16 14.31 30.83
N SER A 3 20.48 13.47 31.61
CA SER A 3 19.65 12.37 31.12
C SER A 3 18.27 12.93 30.85
N GLY A 4 17.89 13.06 29.58
CA GLY A 4 16.63 13.63 29.17
C GLY A 4 16.02 12.85 28.01
N LEU A 5 15.02 12.03 28.37
CA LEU A 5 13.75 11.84 27.66
C LEU A 5 13.82 11.31 26.22
N LEU A 6 13.82 9.99 26.08
CA LEU A 6 12.97 9.28 25.12
C LEU A 6 12.82 7.81 25.56
N ASP A 7 11.62 7.27 25.34
CA ASP A 7 11.28 5.85 25.34
C ASP A 7 11.22 5.10 26.67
N CYS A 8 10.01 4.93 27.23
CA CYS A 8 9.69 3.84 28.17
C CYS A 8 8.18 3.53 28.33
N HIS A 9 7.24 4.21 27.65
CA HIS A 9 5.80 3.96 27.82
C HIS A 9 5.13 3.14 26.70
N GLY A 10 5.81 2.92 25.57
CA GLY A 10 5.30 2.08 24.46
C GLY A 10 5.53 0.58 24.67
N ASP A 11 6.63 0.20 25.34
CA ASP A 11 7.05 -1.20 25.44
C ASP A 11 6.21 -2.04 26.40
N ALA A 12 5.67 -1.47 27.48
CA ALA A 12 4.94 -2.25 28.48
C ALA A 12 3.62 -2.82 27.94
N LYS A 13 2.89 -2.08 27.08
CA LYS A 13 1.65 -2.57 26.45
C LYS A 13 1.93 -3.59 25.35
N LEU A 14 2.98 -3.37 24.56
CA LEU A 14 3.43 -4.32 23.52
C LEU A 14 3.96 -5.61 24.13
N GLN A 15 4.73 -5.53 25.21
CA GLN A 15 5.17 -6.69 25.98
C GLN A 15 4.02 -7.38 26.70
N LEU A 16 3.03 -6.66 27.26
CA LEU A 16 1.85 -7.32 27.83
C LEU A 16 1.02 -8.04 26.75
N ALA A 17 0.83 -7.44 25.58
CA ALA A 17 0.11 -8.05 24.46
C ALA A 17 0.88 -9.26 23.89
N TYR A 18 2.21 -9.15 23.77
CA TYR A 18 3.08 -10.25 23.37
C TYR A 18 3.05 -11.39 24.41
N ASN A 19 3.12 -11.05 25.70
CA ASN A 19 3.04 -12.00 26.80
C ASN A 19 1.65 -12.64 26.92
N LEU A 20 0.55 -11.93 26.63
CA LEU A 20 -0.79 -12.52 26.54
C LEU A 20 -0.88 -13.49 25.35
N SER A 21 -0.32 -13.11 24.20
CA SER A 21 -0.30 -13.95 23.00
C SER A 21 0.56 -15.20 23.15
N ALA A 22 1.63 -15.13 23.96
CA ALA A 22 2.53 -16.24 24.26
C ALA A 22 2.05 -17.12 25.44
N ALA A 23 1.23 -16.57 26.35
CA ALA A 23 0.76 -17.30 27.55
C ALA A 23 -0.51 -18.14 27.33
N PHE A 24 -1.34 -17.82 26.33
CA PHE A 24 -2.53 -18.62 26.02
C PHE A 24 -2.21 -19.74 25.04
N LYS A 25 -1.97 -20.96 25.57
CA LYS A 25 -2.13 -22.19 24.78
C LYS A 25 -3.60 -22.33 24.40
N PHE A 26 -3.98 -21.81 23.25
CA PHE A 26 -5.33 -21.96 22.71
C PHE A 26 -5.61 -23.43 22.44
N SER A 27 -6.52 -24.01 23.21
CA SER A 27 -7.12 -25.30 22.88
C SER A 27 -8.27 -25.11 21.88
N LYS A 28 -8.61 -26.16 21.13
CA LYS A 28 -9.77 -26.17 20.24
C LYS A 28 -11.10 -25.86 20.96
N SER A 29 -11.21 -26.22 22.23
CA SER A 29 -12.37 -25.91 23.06
C SER A 29 -12.45 -24.42 23.44
N VAL A 30 -11.30 -23.75 23.64
CA VAL A 30 -11.25 -22.30 23.86
C VAL A 30 -11.58 -21.56 22.56
N LEU A 31 -11.05 -22.03 21.42
CA LEU A 31 -11.39 -21.48 20.10
C LEU A 31 -12.90 -21.44 19.84
N GLN A 32 -13.60 -22.56 20.09
CA GLN A 32 -15.05 -22.63 19.90
C GLN A 32 -15.81 -21.65 20.81
N LYS A 33 -15.38 -21.50 22.07
CA LYS A 33 -15.97 -20.54 23.00
C LYS A 33 -15.75 -19.09 22.57
N LEU A 34 -14.55 -18.77 22.04
CA LEU A 34 -14.24 -17.43 21.55
C LEU A 34 -15.03 -17.09 20.30
N LEU A 35 -15.18 -18.04 19.37
CA LEU A 35 -16.01 -17.86 18.16
C LEU A 35 -17.50 -17.72 18.49
N ALA A 36 -17.98 -18.38 19.54
CA ALA A 36 -19.35 -18.18 20.04
C ALA A 36 -19.50 -16.77 20.66
N ALA A 37 -18.57 -16.40 21.55
CA ALA A 37 -18.55 -15.09 22.21
C ALA A 37 -18.43 -13.93 21.21
N LEU A 38 -17.78 -14.13 20.06
CA LEU A 38 -17.66 -13.13 19.01
C LEU A 38 -19.02 -12.63 18.50
N ASN A 39 -20.07 -13.44 18.56
CA ASN A 39 -21.42 -13.05 18.13
C ASN A 39 -22.18 -12.22 19.20
N GLU A 40 -21.79 -12.34 20.46
CA GLU A 40 -22.49 -11.76 21.61
C GLU A 40 -21.77 -10.52 22.16
N CYS A 41 -20.48 -10.35 21.83
CA CYS A 41 -19.69 -9.23 22.31
C CYS A 41 -20.00 -7.92 21.57
N ASN A 42 -19.85 -6.82 22.29
CA ASN A 42 -19.80 -5.49 21.69
C ASN A 42 -18.55 -5.34 20.81
N GLU A 43 -18.48 -4.22 20.10
CA GLU A 43 -17.51 -3.98 19.02
C GLU A 43 -16.06 -4.03 19.52
N TRP A 44 -15.80 -3.46 20.69
CA TRP A 44 -14.48 -3.51 21.33
C TRP A 44 -14.11 -4.92 21.78
N GLY A 45 -15.06 -5.66 22.35
CA GLY A 45 -14.89 -7.08 22.67
C GLY A 45 -14.58 -7.91 21.42
N GLN A 46 -15.26 -7.65 20.31
CA GLN A 46 -14.97 -8.32 19.04
C GLN A 46 -13.55 -8.04 18.54
N VAL A 47 -13.06 -6.79 18.64
CA VAL A 47 -11.66 -6.45 18.30
C VAL A 47 -10.68 -7.27 19.14
N PHE A 48 -10.84 -7.28 20.47
CA PHE A 48 -9.95 -8.05 21.35
C PHE A 48 -10.00 -9.56 21.07
N LEU A 49 -11.18 -10.11 20.81
CA LEU A 49 -11.35 -11.51 20.47
C LEU A 49 -10.70 -11.85 19.12
N LEU A 50 -10.86 -11.01 18.11
CA LEU A 50 -10.23 -11.18 16.79
C LEU A 50 -8.69 -11.10 16.88
N ASP A 51 -8.17 -10.18 17.68
CA ASP A 51 -6.72 -10.09 17.94
C ASP A 51 -6.18 -11.29 18.71
N ALA A 52 -6.95 -11.80 19.69
CA ALA A 52 -6.63 -13.04 20.39
C ALA A 52 -6.66 -14.26 19.45
N LEU A 53 -7.67 -14.33 18.57
CA LEU A 53 -7.76 -15.35 17.52
C LEU A 53 -6.55 -15.31 16.58
N ALA A 54 -6.07 -14.12 16.23
CA ALA A 54 -4.84 -13.97 15.47
C ALA A 54 -3.59 -14.51 16.20
N GLY A 55 -3.65 -14.90 17.47
CA GLY A 55 -2.61 -15.67 18.17
C GLY A 55 -2.68 -17.19 17.89
N TYR A 56 -3.84 -17.71 17.51
CA TYR A 56 -4.04 -19.14 17.22
C TYR A 56 -3.31 -19.58 15.96
N THR A 57 -2.86 -20.83 15.94
CA THR A 57 -2.31 -21.48 14.74
C THR A 57 -3.17 -22.70 14.44
N PRO A 58 -3.94 -22.70 13.33
CA PRO A 58 -4.73 -23.86 12.91
C PRO A 58 -3.87 -25.09 12.69
N SER A 59 -4.41 -26.25 13.04
CA SER A 59 -3.72 -27.54 12.90
C SER A 59 -3.69 -28.01 11.44
N ASP A 60 -4.75 -27.77 10.69
CA ASP A 60 -4.94 -28.20 9.30
C ASP A 60 -5.62 -27.11 8.45
N SER A 61 -5.54 -27.26 7.11
CA SER A 61 -6.16 -26.34 6.14
C SER A 61 -7.65 -26.18 6.39
N ARG A 62 -8.34 -27.29 6.70
CA ARG A 62 -9.79 -27.30 6.94
C ARG A 62 -10.17 -26.49 8.18
N GLU A 63 -9.42 -26.61 9.28
CA GLU A 63 -9.67 -25.77 10.45
C GLU A 63 -9.42 -24.28 10.15
N ALA A 64 -8.38 -23.95 9.38
CA ALA A 64 -8.14 -22.57 8.95
C ALA A 64 -9.31 -22.01 8.12
N GLU A 65 -9.80 -22.77 7.14
CA GLU A 65 -10.95 -22.41 6.31
C GLU A 65 -12.21 -22.19 7.14
N VAL A 66 -12.51 -23.11 8.08
CA VAL A 66 -13.67 -22.98 8.98
C VAL A 66 -13.57 -21.72 9.84
N ILE A 67 -12.39 -21.40 10.37
CA ILE A 67 -12.19 -20.18 11.16
C ILE A 67 -12.41 -18.94 10.28
N ILE A 68 -11.85 -18.92 9.05
CA ILE A 68 -12.02 -17.80 8.12
C ILE A 68 -13.50 -17.59 7.80
N GLU A 69 -14.26 -18.65 7.49
CA GLU A 69 -15.70 -18.53 7.20
C GLU A 69 -16.48 -18.00 8.42
N ARG A 70 -16.07 -18.35 9.64
CA ARG A 70 -16.68 -17.81 10.87
C ARG A 70 -16.35 -16.34 11.14
N VAL A 71 -15.16 -15.88 10.72
CA VAL A 71 -14.73 -14.48 10.86
C VAL A 71 -15.26 -13.60 9.73
N THR A 72 -15.50 -14.16 8.54
CA THR A 72 -15.94 -13.44 7.33
C THR A 72 -17.11 -12.48 7.56
N PRO A 73 -18.18 -12.80 8.32
CA PRO A 73 -19.27 -11.85 8.59
C PRO A 73 -18.83 -10.55 9.28
N ARG A 74 -17.68 -10.55 10.00
CA ARG A 74 -17.15 -9.34 10.65
C ARG A 74 -16.57 -8.33 9.66
N LEU A 75 -16.33 -8.72 8.42
CA LEU A 75 -15.86 -7.81 7.37
C LEU A 75 -16.91 -6.74 7.00
N GLN A 76 -18.19 -7.00 7.23
CA GLN A 76 -19.30 -6.08 6.93
C GLN A 76 -19.68 -5.21 8.13
N HIS A 77 -18.88 -5.21 9.19
CA HIS A 77 -19.16 -4.45 10.40
C HIS A 77 -19.00 -2.94 10.15
N VAL A 78 -19.84 -2.11 10.80
CA VAL A 78 -19.82 -0.65 10.65
C VAL A 78 -18.52 -0.04 11.21
N ASN A 79 -18.04 -0.58 12.32
CA ASN A 79 -16.78 -0.16 12.95
C ASN A 79 -15.54 -0.69 12.18
N SER A 80 -14.74 0.23 11.64
CA SER A 80 -13.51 -0.06 10.90
C SER A 80 -12.47 -0.86 11.70
N ALA A 81 -12.41 -0.71 13.02
CA ALA A 81 -11.49 -1.48 13.86
C ALA A 81 -11.83 -2.97 13.83
N VAL A 82 -13.13 -3.32 13.88
CA VAL A 82 -13.58 -4.72 13.77
C VAL A 82 -13.21 -5.29 12.40
N VAL A 83 -13.42 -4.51 11.34
CA VAL A 83 -13.07 -4.91 9.96
C VAL A 83 -11.57 -5.16 9.82
N LEU A 84 -10.72 -4.23 10.27
CA LEU A 84 -9.26 -4.37 10.17
C LEU A 84 -8.72 -5.53 11.02
N SER A 85 -9.24 -5.75 12.22
CA SER A 85 -8.88 -6.92 13.04
C SER A 85 -9.33 -8.24 12.40
N ALA A 86 -10.50 -8.27 11.75
CA ALA A 86 -10.96 -9.43 11.00
C ALA A 86 -10.05 -9.71 9.79
N VAL A 87 -9.69 -8.68 9.01
CA VAL A 87 -8.74 -8.80 7.88
C VAL A 87 -7.40 -9.33 8.35
N LYS A 88 -6.86 -8.82 9.47
CA LYS A 88 -5.61 -9.32 10.07
C LYS A 88 -5.69 -10.81 10.41
N GLY A 89 -6.78 -11.24 11.06
CA GLY A 89 -7.00 -12.65 11.38
C GLY A 89 -7.09 -13.52 10.14
N ILE A 90 -7.90 -13.12 9.15
CA ILE A 90 -8.05 -13.85 7.88
C ILE A 90 -6.71 -13.96 7.15
N MET A 91 -5.96 -12.86 7.01
CA MET A 91 -4.65 -12.84 6.37
C MET A 91 -3.66 -13.81 7.00
N LYS A 92 -3.68 -13.96 8.33
CA LYS A 92 -2.84 -14.93 9.03
C LYS A 92 -3.25 -16.37 8.75
N PHE A 93 -4.55 -16.67 8.79
CA PHE A 93 -5.05 -18.03 8.58
C PHE A 93 -4.94 -18.48 7.11
N LEU A 94 -4.99 -17.54 6.16
CA LEU A 94 -4.77 -17.83 4.75
C LEU A 94 -3.39 -18.47 4.47
N GLU A 95 -2.38 -18.23 5.31
CA GLU A 95 -1.06 -18.89 5.17
C GLU A 95 -1.09 -20.41 5.42
N LYS A 96 -2.18 -20.93 6.01
CA LYS A 96 -2.38 -22.37 6.28
C LYS A 96 -3.32 -23.05 5.28
N VAL A 97 -3.96 -22.28 4.39
CA VAL A 97 -4.84 -22.84 3.36
C VAL A 97 -3.98 -23.46 2.26
N SER A 98 -4.21 -24.73 1.96
CA SER A 98 -3.38 -25.49 1.02
C SER A 98 -3.85 -25.37 -0.43
N GLU A 99 -5.16 -25.16 -0.65
CA GLU A 99 -5.73 -25.05 -1.99
C GLU A 99 -5.69 -23.61 -2.49
N ALA A 100 -4.97 -23.38 -3.59
CA ALA A 100 -4.76 -22.05 -4.17
C ALA A 100 -6.07 -21.38 -4.64
N ASP A 101 -7.02 -22.15 -5.18
CA ASP A 101 -8.31 -21.61 -5.62
C ASP A 101 -9.17 -21.15 -4.43
N THR A 102 -9.18 -21.94 -3.35
CA THR A 102 -9.85 -21.61 -2.09
C THR A 102 -9.20 -20.40 -1.43
N GLU A 103 -7.87 -20.37 -1.38
CA GLU A 103 -7.10 -19.22 -0.90
C GLU A 103 -7.43 -17.94 -1.67
N ARG A 104 -7.51 -18.03 -3.01
CA ARG A 104 -7.86 -16.89 -3.87
C ARG A 104 -9.30 -16.44 -3.63
N SER A 105 -10.25 -17.37 -3.57
CA SER A 105 -11.66 -17.11 -3.29
C SER A 105 -11.87 -16.42 -1.93
N LEU A 106 -11.19 -16.88 -0.89
CA LEU A 106 -11.24 -16.26 0.44
C LEU A 106 -10.56 -14.89 0.44
N SER A 107 -9.46 -14.74 -0.30
CA SER A 107 -8.74 -13.47 -0.36
C SER A 107 -9.56 -12.36 -1.04
N THR A 108 -10.32 -12.67 -2.08
CA THR A 108 -11.16 -11.69 -2.79
C THR A 108 -12.35 -11.22 -1.96
N LYS A 109 -12.82 -12.00 -0.97
CA LYS A 109 -13.86 -11.57 -0.01
C LYS A 109 -13.44 -10.34 0.80
N MET A 110 -12.13 -10.10 0.98
CA MET A 110 -11.61 -8.94 1.70
C MET A 110 -11.57 -7.66 0.85
N THR A 111 -11.70 -7.76 -0.48
CA THR A 111 -11.57 -6.59 -1.36
C THR A 111 -12.68 -5.56 -1.16
N PRO A 112 -13.98 -5.90 -1.23
CA PRO A 112 -15.05 -4.93 -1.00
C PRO A 112 -14.97 -4.17 0.34
N PRO A 113 -14.73 -4.81 1.51
CA PRO A 113 -14.65 -4.09 2.77
C PRO A 113 -13.44 -3.16 2.83
N LEU A 114 -12.27 -3.58 2.30
CA LEU A 114 -11.08 -2.72 2.23
C LEU A 114 -11.31 -1.47 1.37
N LEU A 115 -12.00 -1.61 0.23
CA LEU A 115 -12.35 -0.47 -0.62
C LEU A 115 -13.39 0.45 0.05
N THR A 116 -14.33 -0.13 0.80
CA THR A 116 -15.34 0.65 1.56
C THR A 116 -14.68 1.54 2.61
N LEU A 117 -13.61 1.06 3.27
CA LEU A 117 -12.83 1.87 4.23
C LEU A 117 -12.14 3.08 3.60
N LEU A 118 -11.94 3.10 2.28
CA LEU A 118 -11.38 4.28 1.58
C LEU A 118 -12.40 5.40 1.37
N SER A 119 -13.67 5.16 1.74
CA SER A 119 -14.74 6.16 1.65
C SER A 119 -15.11 6.78 3.00
N THR A 120 -14.43 6.40 4.09
CA THR A 120 -14.68 6.93 5.46
C THR A 120 -13.91 8.23 5.72
N GLU A 121 -13.81 8.66 6.98
CA GLU A 121 -13.02 9.83 7.38
C GLU A 121 -11.52 9.66 7.04
N PRO A 122 -10.79 10.76 6.73
CA PRO A 122 -9.41 10.70 6.25
C PRO A 122 -8.42 9.98 7.18
N GLU A 123 -8.63 10.06 8.50
CA GLU A 123 -7.81 9.39 9.51
C GLU A 123 -7.98 7.87 9.43
N ILE A 124 -9.20 7.40 9.23
CA ILE A 124 -9.52 5.98 9.04
C ILE A 124 -8.99 5.52 7.67
N GLN A 125 -9.16 6.33 6.63
CA GLN A 125 -8.61 6.03 5.30
C GLN A 125 -7.10 5.85 5.36
N TYR A 126 -6.38 6.73 6.08
CA TYR A 126 -4.94 6.62 6.25
C TYR A 126 -4.55 5.28 6.87
N VAL A 127 -5.17 4.90 7.99
CA VAL A 127 -4.92 3.60 8.63
C VAL A 127 -5.25 2.44 7.68
N ALA A 128 -6.36 2.53 6.94
CA ALA A 128 -6.75 1.52 5.97
C ALA A 128 -5.74 1.40 4.82
N LEU A 129 -5.26 2.52 4.26
CA LEU A 129 -4.25 2.55 3.19
C LEU A 129 -2.93 1.93 3.65
N ARG A 130 -2.48 2.19 4.89
CA ARG A 130 -1.28 1.55 5.44
C ARG A 130 -1.44 0.04 5.52
N ASN A 131 -2.59 -0.45 5.96
CA ASN A 131 -2.90 -1.89 6.01
C ASN A 131 -3.00 -2.50 4.61
N ILE A 132 -3.68 -1.82 3.67
CA ILE A 132 -3.79 -2.24 2.27
C ILE A 132 -2.40 -2.35 1.63
N ASN A 133 -1.52 -1.38 1.88
CA ASN A 133 -0.16 -1.40 1.36
C ASN A 133 0.63 -2.64 1.82
N LEU A 134 0.44 -3.08 3.08
CA LEU A 134 1.03 -4.32 3.61
C LEU A 134 0.39 -5.57 2.99
N ILE A 135 -0.93 -5.56 2.80
CA ILE A 135 -1.66 -6.67 2.19
C ILE A 135 -1.23 -6.88 0.73
N VAL A 136 -1.16 -5.80 -0.06
CA VAL A 136 -0.73 -5.84 -1.47
C VAL A 136 0.72 -6.32 -1.60
N GLN A 137 1.59 -5.98 -0.65
CA GLN A 137 2.96 -6.50 -0.60
C GLN A 137 3.02 -8.02 -0.45
N LYS A 138 2.15 -8.58 0.40
CA LYS A 138 2.11 -10.02 0.66
C LYS A 138 1.35 -10.76 -0.43
N ARG A 139 0.27 -10.16 -0.95
CA ARG A 139 -0.70 -10.78 -1.87
C ARG A 139 -1.18 -9.76 -2.92
N PRO A 140 -0.42 -9.55 -4.00
CA PRO A 140 -0.74 -8.51 -5.00
C PRO A 140 -2.03 -8.78 -5.77
N SER A 141 -2.49 -10.04 -5.83
CA SER A 141 -3.68 -10.46 -6.59
C SER A 141 -5.03 -10.13 -5.93
N ILE A 142 -5.04 -9.54 -4.73
CA ILE A 142 -6.27 -9.22 -3.98
C ILE A 142 -7.00 -8.02 -4.60
N LEU A 143 -6.26 -7.01 -5.06
CA LEU A 143 -6.80 -5.75 -5.51
C LEU A 143 -6.55 -5.55 -7.00
N ASN A 144 -7.63 -5.46 -7.78
CA ASN A 144 -7.56 -5.22 -9.22
C ASN A 144 -8.04 -3.80 -9.61
N GLU A 145 -8.77 -3.12 -8.74
CA GLU A 145 -9.35 -1.80 -9.03
C GLU A 145 -8.39 -0.66 -8.67
N ILE A 146 -7.51 -0.31 -9.61
CA ILE A 146 -6.51 0.76 -9.39
C ILE A 146 -7.14 2.15 -9.24
N LYS A 147 -8.27 2.41 -9.90
CA LYS A 147 -8.91 3.74 -9.96
C LYS A 147 -9.34 4.26 -8.59
N VAL A 148 -9.66 3.36 -7.65
CA VAL A 148 -10.08 3.74 -6.29
C VAL A 148 -8.93 4.40 -5.51
N PHE A 149 -7.68 4.13 -5.91
CA PHE A 149 -6.47 4.70 -5.32
C PHE A 149 -6.05 6.04 -5.92
N PHE A 150 -6.81 6.58 -6.88
CA PHE A 150 -6.53 7.92 -7.38
C PHE A 150 -6.91 8.98 -6.33
N SER A 151 -6.03 9.98 -6.22
CA SER A 151 -6.13 11.08 -5.27
C SER A 151 -7.21 12.05 -5.71
N LYS A 152 -8.12 12.38 -4.80
CA LYS A 152 -9.08 13.46 -5.02
C LYS A 152 -8.44 14.80 -4.66
N TYR A 153 -8.94 15.89 -5.23
CA TYR A 153 -8.44 17.23 -4.94
C TYR A 153 -8.45 17.56 -3.43
N ASN A 154 -9.52 17.16 -2.74
CA ASN A 154 -9.75 17.41 -1.31
C ASN A 154 -9.08 16.40 -0.36
N ASP A 155 -8.38 15.39 -0.88
CA ASP A 155 -7.67 14.43 -0.02
C ASP A 155 -6.50 15.15 0.69
N PRO A 156 -6.29 14.89 1.99
CA PRO A 156 -5.14 15.44 2.69
C PRO A 156 -3.84 14.83 2.16
N ILE A 157 -2.73 15.58 2.29
CA ILE A 157 -1.43 15.21 1.71
C ILE A 157 -0.96 13.80 2.11
N TYR A 158 -1.17 13.39 3.36
CA TYR A 158 -0.78 12.06 3.84
C TYR A 158 -1.56 10.93 3.15
N VAL A 159 -2.85 11.12 2.86
CA VAL A 159 -3.67 10.18 2.08
C VAL A 159 -3.20 10.13 0.63
N LYS A 160 -2.96 11.29 0.00
CA LYS A 160 -2.45 11.35 -1.38
C LYS A 160 -1.12 10.60 -1.52
N MET A 161 -0.22 10.74 -0.54
CA MET A 161 1.08 10.09 -0.53
C MET A 161 0.99 8.55 -0.42
N ASP A 162 0.13 8.01 0.44
CA ASP A 162 -0.06 6.54 0.53
C ASP A 162 -0.81 5.98 -0.68
N LYS A 163 -1.79 6.72 -1.22
CA LYS A 163 -2.48 6.39 -2.49
C LYS A 163 -1.51 6.28 -3.66
N LEU A 164 -0.58 7.21 -3.78
CA LEU A 164 0.48 7.20 -4.78
C LEU A 164 1.34 5.91 -4.66
N GLU A 165 1.78 5.57 -3.45
CA GLU A 165 2.58 4.35 -3.21
C GLU A 165 1.84 3.06 -3.56
N ILE A 166 0.56 2.95 -3.21
CA ILE A 166 -0.25 1.78 -3.57
C ILE A 166 -0.44 1.70 -5.09
N THR A 167 -0.68 2.83 -5.76
CA THR A 167 -0.84 2.89 -7.22
C THR A 167 0.40 2.36 -7.94
N ILE A 168 1.60 2.74 -7.50
CA ILE A 168 2.87 2.21 -8.04
C ILE A 168 2.98 0.68 -7.84
N ARG A 169 2.47 0.14 -6.72
CA ARG A 169 2.49 -1.31 -6.49
C ARG A 169 1.51 -2.06 -7.39
N LEU A 170 0.35 -1.48 -7.69
CA LEU A 170 -0.70 -2.09 -8.51
C LEU A 170 -0.55 -1.84 -10.02
N VAL A 171 0.35 -0.95 -10.44
CA VAL A 171 0.56 -0.67 -11.87
C VAL A 171 1.00 -1.93 -12.62
N SER A 172 0.43 -2.11 -13.81
CA SER A 172 0.67 -3.20 -14.75
C SER A 172 0.64 -2.67 -16.19
N GLU A 173 1.07 -3.48 -17.15
CA GLU A 173 1.04 -3.13 -18.58
C GLU A 173 -0.36 -2.76 -19.09
N VAL A 174 -1.42 -3.25 -18.43
CA VAL A 174 -2.81 -3.01 -18.84
C VAL A 174 -3.30 -1.61 -18.42
N ASN A 175 -2.80 -1.08 -17.30
CA ASN A 175 -3.33 0.15 -16.69
C ASN A 175 -2.34 1.33 -16.68
N ILE A 176 -1.12 1.13 -17.17
CA ILE A 176 -0.05 2.13 -17.11
C ILE A 176 -0.42 3.47 -17.78
N GLU A 177 -1.11 3.45 -18.92
CA GLU A 177 -1.49 4.69 -19.62
C GLU A 177 -2.38 5.58 -18.76
N GLN A 178 -3.35 4.98 -18.07
CA GLN A 178 -4.23 5.70 -17.17
C GLN A 178 -3.47 6.23 -15.95
N VAL A 179 -2.53 5.44 -15.40
CA VAL A 179 -1.70 5.87 -14.27
C VAL A 179 -0.76 7.02 -14.64
N LEU A 180 -0.18 7.00 -15.85
CA LEU A 180 0.69 8.08 -16.32
C LEU A 180 -0.08 9.38 -16.53
N LEU A 181 -1.30 9.33 -17.06
CA LEU A 181 -2.16 10.50 -17.17
C LEU A 181 -2.43 11.13 -15.80
N GLU A 182 -2.79 10.29 -14.83
CA GLU A 182 -3.06 10.73 -13.46
C GLU A 182 -1.80 11.32 -12.78
N PHE A 183 -0.64 10.68 -12.92
CA PHE A 183 0.62 11.18 -12.34
C PHE A 183 1.08 12.49 -13.00
N LYS A 184 0.77 12.69 -14.28
CA LYS A 184 1.01 13.95 -14.97
C LYS A 184 0.13 15.05 -14.39
N GLU A 185 -1.14 14.78 -14.09
CA GLU A 185 -2.00 15.74 -13.39
C GLU A 185 -1.45 16.07 -12.00
N TYR A 186 -0.98 15.07 -11.25
CA TYR A 186 -0.34 15.28 -9.93
C TYR A 186 0.93 16.13 -9.99
N ALA A 187 1.62 16.18 -11.13
CA ALA A 187 2.78 17.05 -11.31
C ALA A 187 2.41 18.53 -11.47
N THR A 188 1.13 18.85 -11.67
CA THR A 188 0.61 20.23 -11.76
C THR A 188 0.00 20.74 -10.45
N GLU A 189 0.00 19.92 -9.40
CA GLU A 189 -0.46 20.29 -8.06
C GLU A 189 0.41 21.37 -7.40
N VAL A 190 -0.17 22.08 -6.42
CA VAL A 190 0.52 23.19 -5.73
C VAL A 190 1.55 22.69 -4.72
N ASN A 191 1.34 21.51 -4.14
CA ASN A 191 2.24 20.96 -3.12
C ASN A 191 3.53 20.40 -3.76
N VAL A 192 4.64 21.12 -3.61
CA VAL A 192 5.94 20.78 -4.20
C VAL A 192 6.42 19.37 -3.81
N GLU A 193 6.21 18.94 -2.57
CA GLU A 193 6.63 17.60 -2.13
C GLU A 193 5.81 16.51 -2.81
N PHE A 194 4.49 16.69 -2.93
CA PHE A 194 3.63 15.77 -3.67
C PHE A 194 4.03 15.69 -5.15
N VAL A 195 4.28 16.84 -5.77
CA VAL A 195 4.73 16.91 -7.18
C VAL A 195 6.03 16.12 -7.36
N ARG A 196 7.03 16.34 -6.51
CA ARG A 196 8.30 15.59 -6.59
C ARG A 196 8.10 14.08 -6.44
N ARG A 197 7.24 13.67 -5.52
CA ARG A 197 6.93 12.25 -5.29
C ARG A 197 6.22 11.63 -6.49
N SER A 198 5.32 12.36 -7.14
CA SER A 198 4.63 11.93 -8.37
C SER A 198 5.58 11.80 -9.56
N VAL A 199 6.52 12.74 -9.73
CA VAL A 199 7.57 12.64 -10.76
C VAL A 199 8.46 11.39 -10.52
N ARG A 200 8.87 11.15 -9.26
CA ARG A 200 9.58 9.90 -8.89
C ARG A 200 8.74 8.65 -9.14
N ALA A 201 7.43 8.72 -8.96
CA ALA A 201 6.52 7.61 -9.20
C ALA A 201 6.51 7.19 -10.67
N ILE A 202 6.53 8.15 -11.61
CA ILE A 202 6.65 7.89 -13.05
C ILE A 202 7.95 7.12 -13.36
N GLY A 203 9.07 7.55 -12.77
CA GLY A 203 10.34 6.83 -12.89
C GLY A 203 10.29 5.40 -12.36
N ARG A 204 9.67 5.21 -11.18
CA ARG A 204 9.48 3.86 -10.61
C ARG A 204 8.61 2.98 -11.49
N CYS A 205 7.62 3.54 -12.18
CA CYS A 205 6.84 2.80 -13.17
C CYS A 205 7.70 2.38 -14.36
N ALA A 206 8.59 3.26 -14.85
CA ALA A 206 9.52 2.93 -15.94
C ALA A 206 10.46 1.78 -15.57
N VAL A 207 11.00 1.79 -14.35
CA VAL A 207 11.86 0.72 -13.82
C VAL A 207 11.09 -0.59 -13.62
N LYS A 208 9.84 -0.50 -13.15
CA LYS A 208 9.01 -1.68 -12.87
C LYS A 208 8.48 -2.34 -14.15
N LEU A 209 8.17 -1.56 -15.18
CA LEU A 209 7.54 -2.00 -16.43
C LEU A 209 8.40 -1.59 -17.63
N GLU A 210 9.31 -2.48 -18.02
CA GLU A 210 10.28 -2.24 -19.11
C GLU A 210 9.60 -1.82 -20.43
N ARG A 211 8.46 -2.45 -20.78
CA ARG A 211 7.72 -2.15 -22.02
C ARG A 211 7.05 -0.78 -21.99
N ALA A 212 6.79 -0.22 -20.82
CA ALA A 212 6.20 1.09 -20.65
C ALA A 212 7.23 2.19 -20.39
N ALA A 213 8.52 1.85 -20.34
CA ALA A 213 9.58 2.78 -19.97
C ALA A 213 9.69 3.96 -20.95
N GLU A 214 9.55 3.71 -22.26
CA GLU A 214 9.53 4.75 -23.30
C GLU A 214 8.38 5.74 -23.09
N LYS A 215 7.17 5.24 -22.79
CA LYS A 215 6.00 6.09 -22.48
C LYS A 215 6.24 6.94 -21.24
N CYS A 216 6.85 6.36 -20.19
CA CYS A 216 7.19 7.09 -18.97
C CYS A 216 8.20 8.21 -19.24
N ILE A 217 9.22 7.96 -20.06
CA ILE A 217 10.20 8.99 -20.44
C ILE A 217 9.54 10.10 -21.23
N SER A 218 8.68 9.78 -22.19
CA SER A 218 7.96 10.79 -22.97
C SER A 218 7.23 11.77 -22.04
N VAL A 219 6.52 11.26 -21.03
CA VAL A 219 5.85 12.09 -20.02
C VAL A 219 6.85 12.91 -19.20
N LEU A 220 7.99 12.34 -18.78
CA LEU A 220 9.02 13.09 -18.06
C LEU A 220 9.61 14.24 -18.90
N LEU A 221 9.84 14.02 -20.19
CA LEU A 221 10.32 15.05 -21.12
C LEU A 221 9.29 16.17 -21.29
N GLU A 222 8.00 15.85 -21.39
CA GLU A 222 6.94 16.86 -21.40
C GLU A 222 6.90 17.68 -20.10
N LEU A 223 7.08 17.03 -18.94
CA LEU A 223 7.14 17.71 -17.65
C LEU A 223 8.34 18.64 -17.53
N ILE A 224 9.48 18.26 -18.10
CA ILE A 224 10.68 19.10 -18.16
C ILE A 224 10.42 20.38 -18.99
N GLN A 225 9.65 20.28 -20.08
CA GLN A 225 9.29 21.43 -20.93
C GLN A 225 8.34 22.44 -20.26
N THR A 226 7.73 22.11 -19.11
CA THR A 226 6.84 23.04 -18.36
C THR A 226 7.57 24.25 -17.76
N LYS A 227 8.91 24.31 -17.87
CA LYS A 227 9.78 25.40 -17.38
C LYS A 227 9.71 25.65 -15.87
N MET A 228 9.16 24.72 -15.10
CA MET A 228 9.20 24.78 -13.64
C MET A 228 10.47 24.09 -13.13
N ASN A 229 11.41 24.88 -12.64
CA ASN A 229 12.75 24.42 -12.26
C ASN A 229 12.75 23.21 -11.33
N TYR A 230 11.88 23.17 -10.31
CA TYR A 230 11.82 22.07 -9.36
C TYR A 230 11.27 20.77 -9.97
N ILE A 231 10.42 20.86 -11.00
CA ILE A 231 9.92 19.69 -11.75
C ILE A 231 11.01 19.19 -12.68
N ALA A 232 11.63 20.11 -13.44
CA ALA A 232 12.70 19.78 -14.37
C ALA A 232 13.88 19.09 -13.66
N GLN A 233 14.33 19.64 -12.52
CA GLN A 233 15.38 19.03 -11.70
C GLN A 233 15.03 17.63 -11.22
N GLU A 234 13.80 17.42 -10.73
CA GLU A 234 13.38 16.12 -10.24
C GLU A 234 13.24 15.09 -11.38
N ALA A 235 12.67 15.49 -12.51
CA ALA A 235 12.54 14.63 -13.69
C ALA A 235 13.91 14.22 -14.24
N ILE A 236 14.87 15.15 -14.29
CA ILE A 236 16.26 14.87 -14.64
C ILE A 236 16.88 13.85 -13.68
N ASN A 237 16.76 14.06 -12.36
CA ASN A 237 17.30 13.13 -11.37
C ASN A 237 16.72 11.71 -11.55
N VAL A 238 15.41 11.63 -11.84
CA VAL A 238 14.72 10.36 -12.08
C VAL A 238 15.25 9.66 -13.34
N ILE A 239 15.43 10.38 -14.45
CA ILE A 239 15.96 9.81 -15.70
C ILE A 239 17.38 9.26 -15.47
N ILE A 240 18.25 10.03 -14.79
CA ILE A 240 19.61 9.60 -14.47
C ILE A 240 19.59 8.33 -13.62
N LEU A 241 18.77 8.29 -12.55
CA LEU A 241 18.69 7.13 -11.67
C LEU A 241 18.17 5.88 -12.38
N ALA A 242 17.21 6.03 -13.29
CA ALA A 242 16.66 4.91 -14.03
C ALA A 242 17.64 4.38 -15.12
N ASN A 243 18.50 5.24 -15.69
CA ASN A 243 19.63 4.84 -16.54
C ASN A 243 20.64 3.97 -15.78
N VAL A 244 21.00 4.35 -14.54
CA VAL A 244 21.95 3.58 -13.69
C VAL A 244 21.44 2.18 -13.38
N GLN A 245 20.12 1.94 -13.38
CA GLN A 245 19.52 0.64 -13.13
C GLN A 245 19.48 -0.29 -14.37
N ASN A 246 20.19 0.06 -15.46
CA ASN A 246 20.25 -0.70 -16.72
C ASN A 246 18.90 -0.92 -17.42
N VAL A 247 17.89 -0.10 -17.11
CA VAL A 247 16.55 -0.21 -17.71
C VAL A 247 16.54 0.26 -19.18
N PHE A 248 17.53 1.08 -19.59
CA PHE A 248 17.55 1.74 -20.89
C PHE A 248 18.73 1.31 -21.78
N LEU A 249 19.07 0.01 -21.81
CA LEU A 249 20.19 -0.56 -22.58
C LEU A 249 20.07 -0.48 -24.13
N GLY A 250 19.39 0.55 -24.66
CA GLY A 250 19.46 0.97 -26.07
C GLY A 250 20.34 2.21 -26.21
N MET A 251 21.51 2.04 -26.83
CA MET A 251 22.58 3.05 -26.98
C MET A 251 22.16 4.37 -27.66
N GLU A 252 21.01 4.45 -28.34
CA GLU A 252 20.59 5.66 -29.07
C GLU A 252 19.96 6.73 -28.17
N MET A 253 19.42 6.36 -27.01
CA MET A 253 18.77 7.33 -26.11
C MET A 253 19.74 8.01 -25.15
N TYR A 254 20.89 7.37 -24.86
CA TYR A 254 21.95 7.95 -24.01
C TYR A 254 22.49 9.27 -24.58
N CYS A 255 22.85 9.31 -25.86
CA CYS A 255 23.35 10.53 -26.51
C CYS A 255 22.29 11.65 -26.53
N LEU A 256 21.02 11.32 -26.75
CA LEU A 256 19.94 12.32 -26.74
C LEU A 256 19.70 12.87 -25.34
N VAL A 257 19.69 12.00 -24.33
CA VAL A 257 19.48 12.39 -22.93
C VAL A 257 20.68 13.18 -22.42
N GLU A 258 21.93 12.81 -22.73
CA GLU A 258 23.12 13.62 -22.40
C GLU A 258 23.14 14.97 -23.13
N CYS A 259 22.84 15.01 -24.44
CA CYS A 259 22.78 16.27 -25.19
C CYS A 259 21.67 17.21 -24.68
N LEU A 260 20.47 16.67 -24.43
CA LEU A 260 19.36 17.42 -23.81
C LEU A 260 19.71 17.85 -22.39
N LEU A 261 20.35 17.00 -21.59
CA LEU A 261 20.83 17.38 -20.26
C LEU A 261 21.83 18.52 -20.31
N ILE A 262 22.78 18.50 -21.25
CA ILE A 262 23.80 19.54 -21.41
C ILE A 262 23.18 20.86 -21.88
N GLU A 263 22.27 20.82 -22.86
CA GLU A 263 21.54 22.02 -23.33
C GLU A 263 20.59 22.57 -22.27
N MET A 264 19.88 21.71 -21.53
CA MET A 264 18.93 22.12 -20.51
C MET A 264 19.60 22.57 -19.20
N VAL A 265 20.72 21.98 -18.80
CA VAL A 265 21.54 22.50 -17.70
C VAL A 265 22.05 23.89 -18.08
N ARG A 266 22.42 24.12 -19.34
CA ARG A 266 22.79 25.45 -19.85
C ARG A 266 21.63 26.45 -19.84
N GLU A 267 20.39 26.04 -20.14
CA GLU A 267 19.23 26.94 -20.09
C GLU A 267 18.70 27.19 -18.67
N VAL A 268 18.72 26.19 -17.79
CA VAL A 268 18.18 26.27 -16.42
C VAL A 268 19.19 26.88 -15.43
N PHE A 269 20.49 26.74 -15.69
CA PHE A 269 21.57 27.35 -14.92
C PHE A 269 22.48 28.18 -15.85
N PRO A 270 22.09 29.42 -16.19
CA PRO A 270 22.95 30.33 -16.95
C PRO A 270 24.04 30.89 -16.02
N GLY A 271 25.15 30.14 -15.88
CA GLY A 271 26.31 30.51 -15.07
C GLY A 271 27.58 29.87 -15.60
#